data_AF-A0A3M1JWY1-F1
#
_entry.id   AF-A0A3M1JWY1-F1
#
_cell.length_a   1.000
_cell.length_b   1.000
_cell.length_c   1.000
_cell.angle_alpha   90.00
_cell.angle_beta   90.00
_cell.angle_gamma   90.00
#
_symmetry.space_group_name_H-M   'P 1'
#
loop_
_entity.id
_entity.type
_entity.pdbx_description
1 polymer ?
#
loop_
_entity_poly.entity_id
_entity_poly.type
_entity_poly.pdbx_seq_one_letter_code
_entity_poly.pdbx_strand_id
1 'polypeptide(L)'
;MTFRDVWGKHLLVGDGALGTELEARQRGHTSCLEELNLQEPETVQAVHRDYLTAGADWIETNTFGANAARLRLHGLDDRLSDLVTGGVRLAREVCPAGKFVA
;
A
#
# COMPACT_ATOMS: atom_id res chain seq x y z
N MET A 1 -10.63 16.93 -9.07
CA MET A 1 -10.75 17.13 -7.61
C MET A 1 -9.42 16.74 -7.00
N THR A 2 -8.82 17.63 -6.23
CA THR A 2 -7.55 17.44 -5.53
C THR A 2 -7.79 17.26 -4.04
N PHE A 3 -6.79 16.78 -3.30
CA PHE A 3 -6.89 16.69 -1.84
C PHE A 3 -7.14 18.05 -1.17
N ARG A 4 -6.54 19.13 -1.69
CA ARG A 4 -6.76 20.49 -1.18
C ARG A 4 -8.19 20.98 -1.36
N ASP A 5 -8.91 20.43 -2.34
CA ASP A 5 -10.32 20.78 -2.55
C ASP A 5 -11.19 20.27 -1.39
N VAL A 6 -10.81 19.15 -0.77
CA VAL A 6 -11.59 18.46 0.28
C VAL A 6 -11.09 18.67 1.71
N TRP A 7 -9.80 19.00 1.87
CA TRP A 7 -9.17 19.16 3.18
C TRP A 7 -9.89 20.20 4.05
N GLY A 8 -10.28 19.80 5.26
CA GLY A 8 -11.00 20.65 6.21
C GLY A 8 -12.46 20.96 5.83
N LYS A 9 -12.96 20.41 4.71
CA LYS A 9 -14.34 20.60 4.23
C LYS A 9 -15.16 19.32 4.27
N HIS A 10 -14.51 18.16 4.11
CA HIS A 10 -15.14 16.85 4.16
C HIS A 10 -14.40 15.96 5.16
N LEU A 11 -15.16 15.12 5.88
CA LEU A 11 -14.59 14.00 6.62
C LEU A 11 -14.11 12.95 5.60
N LEU A 12 -12.85 12.55 5.71
CA LEU A 12 -12.27 11.49 4.89
C LEU A 12 -11.99 10.27 5.78
N VAL A 13 -12.29 9.09 5.27
CA VAL A 13 -12.08 7.82 5.97
C VAL A 13 -10.79 7.15 5.52
N GLY A 14 -9.99 6.73 6.50
CA GLY A 14 -8.78 5.94 6.30
C GLY A 14 -9.04 4.49 5.90
N ASP A 15 -8.03 3.87 5.29
CA ASP A 15 -7.97 2.41 5.25
C ASP A 15 -7.53 1.85 6.63
N GLY A 16 -7.43 0.52 6.69
CA GLY A 16 -7.05 -0.20 7.89
C GLY A 16 -5.62 -0.76 7.82
N ALA A 17 -5.35 -1.77 8.64
CA ALA A 17 -4.04 -2.39 8.72
C ALA A 17 -3.70 -3.24 7.47
N LEU A 18 -2.89 -2.69 6.55
CA LEU A 18 -2.35 -3.45 5.43
C LEU A 18 -1.51 -4.65 5.88
N GLY A 19 -0.64 -4.46 6.88
CA GLY A 19 0.30 -5.50 7.32
C GLY A 19 -0.40 -6.78 7.78
N THR A 20 -1.40 -6.64 8.64
CA THR A 20 -2.17 -7.79 9.16
C THR A 20 -2.94 -8.52 8.05
N GLU A 21 -3.54 -7.78 7.12
CA GLU A 21 -4.25 -8.38 5.98
C GLU A 21 -3.30 -9.09 5.02
N LEU A 22 -2.12 -8.53 4.76
CA LEU A 22 -1.10 -9.15 3.91
C LEU A 22 -0.52 -10.39 4.58
N GLU A 23 -0.23 -10.35 5.88
CA GLU A 23 0.23 -11.52 6.63
C GLU A 23 -0.76 -12.69 6.56
N ALA A 24 -2.06 -12.41 6.63
CA ALA A 24 -3.10 -13.43 6.55
C ALA A 24 -3.29 -14.03 5.15
N ARG A 25 -2.84 -13.34 4.09
CA ARG A 25 -3.16 -13.67 2.68
C ARG A 25 -1.94 -14.05 1.84
N GLN A 26 -0.74 -13.70 2.28
CA GLN A 26 0.50 -14.01 1.56
C GLN A 26 0.66 -15.53 1.38
N ARG A 27 1.21 -15.93 0.24
CA ARG A 27 1.46 -17.33 -0.12
C ARG A 27 2.91 -17.74 0.15
N GLY A 28 3.85 -16.82 -0.04
CA GLY A 28 5.29 -17.06 0.09
C GLY A 28 5.85 -16.95 1.50
N HIS A 29 5.07 -16.48 2.48
CA HIS A 29 5.49 -16.27 3.87
C HIS A 29 6.81 -15.47 4.01
N THR A 30 6.90 -14.31 3.36
CA THR A 30 8.02 -13.37 3.58
C THR A 30 7.90 -12.69 4.95
N SER A 31 9.06 -12.33 5.52
CA SER A 31 9.19 -11.49 6.71
C SER A 31 9.20 -9.99 6.39
N CYS A 32 9.28 -9.62 5.11
CA CYS A 32 9.30 -8.23 4.61
C CYS A 32 8.11 -8.04 3.66
N LEU A 33 7.01 -7.48 4.16
CA LEU A 33 5.76 -7.37 3.40
C LEU A 33 5.87 -6.44 2.19
N GLU A 34 6.85 -5.52 2.17
CA GLU A 34 7.15 -4.70 1.01
C GLU A 34 7.53 -5.55 -0.22
N GLU A 35 8.15 -6.72 -0.04
CA GLU A 35 8.48 -7.64 -1.15
C GLU A 35 7.24 -8.11 -1.91
N LEU A 36 6.08 -8.17 -1.26
CA LEU A 36 4.83 -8.56 -1.88
C LEU A 36 4.43 -7.59 -3.01
N ASN A 37 4.95 -6.36 -3.02
CA ASN A 37 4.76 -5.43 -4.14
C ASN A 37 5.31 -5.98 -5.47
N LEU A 38 6.27 -6.89 -5.41
CA LEU A 38 6.91 -7.51 -6.57
C LEU A 38 6.55 -8.99 -6.70
N GLN A 39 6.47 -9.71 -5.59
CA GLN A 39 6.23 -11.16 -5.57
C GLN A 39 4.75 -11.53 -5.70
N GLU A 40 3.86 -10.77 -5.05
CA GLU A 40 2.43 -11.06 -4.98
C GLU A 40 1.57 -9.80 -5.22
N PRO A 41 1.75 -9.10 -6.35
CA PRO A 41 1.10 -7.81 -6.61
C PRO A 41 -0.43 -7.88 -6.56
N GLU A 42 -1.01 -9.00 -6.98
CA GLU A 42 -2.46 -9.23 -6.94
C GLU A 42 -3.00 -9.27 -5.51
N THR A 43 -2.24 -9.84 -4.56
CA THR A 43 -2.59 -9.91 -3.13
C THR A 43 -2.62 -8.51 -2.53
N VAL A 44 -1.60 -7.68 -2.81
CA VAL A 44 -1.53 -6.28 -2.37
C VAL A 44 -2.70 -5.47 -2.92
N GLN A 45 -2.95 -5.58 -4.23
CA GLN A 45 -4.09 -4.92 -4.86
C GLN A 45 -5.44 -5.37 -4.31
N ALA A 46 -5.59 -6.66 -3.95
CA ALA A 46 -6.82 -7.16 -3.35
C ALA A 46 -7.11 -6.50 -2.00
N VAL A 47 -6.09 -6.37 -1.13
CA VAL A 47 -6.24 -5.66 0.16
C VAL A 47 -6.64 -4.19 -0.04
N HIS A 48 -5.99 -3.48 -0.98
CA HIS A 48 -6.39 -2.11 -1.31
C HIS A 48 -7.84 -2.02 -1.82
N ARG A 49 -8.25 -2.94 -2.72
CA ARG A 49 -9.63 -2.98 -3.24
C ARG A 49 -10.65 -3.25 -2.14
N ASP A 50 -10.31 -4.09 -1.17
CA ASP A 50 -11.20 -4.38 -0.06
C ASP A 50 -11.45 -3.13 0.79
N TYR A 51 -10.40 -2.36 1.12
CA TYR A 51 -10.57 -1.10 1.86
C TYR A 51 -11.34 -0.03 1.08
N LEU A 52 -11.07 0.10 -0.22
CA LEU A 52 -11.83 1.00 -1.09
C LEU A 52 -13.32 0.60 -1.15
N THR A 53 -13.60 -0.71 -1.24
CA THR A 53 -14.97 -1.25 -1.24
C THR A 53 -15.66 -1.06 0.10
N ALA A 54 -14.91 -1.15 1.20
CA ALA A 54 -15.41 -0.88 2.56
C ALA A 54 -15.71 0.61 2.81
N GLY A 55 -15.30 1.51 1.91
CA GLY A 55 -15.65 2.93 1.95
C GLY A 55 -14.48 3.87 2.22
N ALA A 56 -13.25 3.38 2.27
CA ALA A 56 -12.07 4.24 2.46
C ALA A 56 -12.01 5.33 1.38
N ASP A 57 -11.66 6.56 1.79
CA ASP A 57 -11.46 7.71 0.90
C ASP A 57 -10.01 7.83 0.42
N TRP A 58 -9.08 7.30 1.21
CA TRP A 58 -7.69 7.15 0.83
C TRP A 58 -7.16 5.78 1.22
N ILE A 59 -6.12 5.33 0.53
CA ILE A 59 -5.38 4.11 0.85
C ILE A 59 -3.90 4.44 0.97
N GLU A 60 -3.21 3.82 1.92
CA GLU A 60 -1.76 3.92 2.05
C GLU A 60 -1.09 2.92 1.11
N THR A 61 0.05 3.29 0.52
CA THR A 61 0.87 2.33 -0.22
C THR A 61 1.49 1.30 0.73
N ASN A 62 1.72 0.06 0.24
CA ASN A 62 2.47 -0.96 0.99
C ASN A 62 3.98 -0.63 1.03
N THR A 63 4.34 0.46 1.71
CA THR A 63 5.71 0.98 1.76
C THR A 63 6.11 1.47 3.17
N PHE A 64 5.35 1.12 4.21
CA PHE A 64 5.58 1.58 5.59
C PHE A 64 7.03 1.33 6.07
N GLY A 65 7.60 0.18 5.73
CA GLY A 65 8.98 -0.19 6.03
C GLY A 65 9.98 0.04 4.92
N ALA A 66 9.58 0.58 3.78
CA ALA A 66 10.44 0.77 2.62
C ALA A 66 11.40 1.96 2.81
N ASN A 67 12.39 1.78 3.67
CA ASN A 67 13.54 2.65 3.82
C ASN A 67 14.81 1.79 3.93
N ALA A 68 15.96 2.33 3.50
CA ALA A 68 17.20 1.55 3.39
C ALA A 68 17.63 0.91 4.71
N ALA A 69 17.45 1.60 5.85
CA ALA A 69 17.86 1.08 7.15
C ALA A 69 17.04 -0.14 7.57
N ARG A 70 15.71 -0.11 7.39
CA ARG A 70 14.85 -1.26 7.71
C ARG A 70 15.02 -2.39 6.71
N LEU A 71 15.08 -2.09 5.41
CA LEU A 71 15.26 -3.11 4.36
C LEU A 71 16.58 -3.87 4.47
N ARG A 72 17.64 -3.24 5.00
CA ARG A 72 18.91 -3.92 5.27
C ARG A 72 18.78 -5.08 6.25
N LEU A 73 17.84 -5.03 7.20
CA LEU A 73 17.58 -6.13 8.13
C LEU A 73 17.08 -7.40 7.42
N HIS A 74 16.56 -7.24 6.20
CA HIS A 74 16.09 -8.31 5.33
C HIS A 74 17.01 -8.54 4.12
N GLY A 75 18.13 -7.81 4.00
CA GLY A 75 19.04 -7.89 2.85
C GLY A 75 18.46 -7.33 1.55
N LEU A 76 17.58 -6.32 1.63
CA LEU A 76 16.81 -5.76 0.50
C LEU A 76 17.05 -4.25 0.28
N ASP A 77 18.07 -3.65 0.89
CA ASP A 77 18.29 -2.20 0.81
C ASP A 77 18.65 -1.72 -0.61
N ASP A 78 19.21 -2.59 -1.45
CA ASP A 78 19.44 -2.37 -2.87
C ASP A 78 18.13 -2.39 -3.70
N ARG A 79 17.05 -2.97 -3.18
CA ARG A 79 15.73 -3.06 -3.83
C ARG A 79 14.78 -1.94 -3.45
N LEU A 80 15.20 -0.98 -2.61
CA LEU A 80 14.35 0.09 -2.09
C LEU A 80 13.51 0.78 -3.18
N SER A 81 14.14 1.20 -4.28
CA SER A 81 13.45 1.92 -5.36
C SER A 81 12.37 1.05 -6.02
N ASP A 82 12.66 -0.23 -6.26
CA ASP A 82 11.71 -1.17 -6.88
C ASP A 82 10.51 -1.40 -5.97
N LEU A 83 10.75 -1.59 -4.68
CA LEU A 83 9.71 -1.88 -3.69
C LEU A 83 8.77 -0.67 -3.51
N VAL A 84 9.31 0.55 -3.41
CA VAL A 84 8.51 1.78 -3.33
C VAL A 84 7.73 2.02 -4.62
N THR A 85 8.40 1.91 -5.76
CA THR A 85 7.75 2.11 -7.07
C THR A 85 6.64 1.09 -7.30
N GLY A 86 6.88 -0.17 -6.93
CA GLY A 86 5.87 -1.23 -6.95
C GLY A 86 4.66 -0.89 -6.08
N GLY A 87 4.87 -0.56 -4.81
CA GLY A 87 3.78 -0.22 -3.89
C GLY A 87 2.94 0.97 -4.36
N VAL A 88 3.58 2.05 -4.82
CA VAL A 88 2.89 3.22 -5.38
C VAL A 88 2.09 2.86 -6.63
N ARG A 89 2.68 2.07 -7.54
CA ARG A 89 2.02 1.65 -8.77
C ARG A 89 0.77 0.82 -8.47
N LEU A 90 0.87 -0.18 -7.59
CA LEU A 90 -0.24 -1.07 -7.27
C LEU A 90 -1.41 -0.33 -6.61
N ALA A 91 -1.13 0.56 -5.66
CA ALA A 91 -2.18 1.39 -5.04
C ALA A 91 -2.86 2.30 -6.07
N ARG A 92 -2.09 2.94 -6.96
CA ARG A 92 -2.64 3.81 -8.02
C ARG A 92 -3.46 3.07 -9.08
N GLU A 93 -3.06 1.86 -9.45
CA GLU A 93 -3.77 1.05 -10.44
C GLU A 93 -5.20 0.70 -9.99
N VAL A 94 -5.43 0.57 -8.68
CA VAL A 94 -6.75 0.21 -8.14
C VAL A 94 -7.53 1.37 -7.53
N CYS A 95 -6.88 2.51 -7.27
CA CYS A 95 -7.51 3.68 -6.69
C CYS A 95 -8.42 4.38 -7.74
N PRO A 96 -9.74 4.46 -7.51
CA PRO A 96 -10.65 5.08 -8.45
C PRO A 96 -10.58 6.62 -8.37
N ALA A 97 -11.11 7.29 -9.40
CA ALA A 97 -11.20 8.74 -9.40
C ALA A 97 -11.98 9.26 -8.19
N GLY A 98 -11.48 10.33 -7.56
CA GLY A 98 -12.09 10.94 -6.37
C GLY A 98 -11.66 10.30 -5.04
N LYS A 99 -10.87 9.23 -5.07
CA LYS A 99 -10.16 8.66 -3.92
C LYS A 99 -8.67 9.05 -3.99
N PHE A 100 -7.95 8.87 -2.89
CA PHE A 100 -6.56 9.30 -2.76
C PHE A 100 -5.62 8.13 -2.46
N VAL A 101 -4.35 8.30 -2.81
CA VAL A 101 -3.26 7.37 -2.43
C VAL A 101 -2.27 8.16 -1.61
N ALA A 102 -1.90 7.61 -0.45
CA ALA A 102 -0.92 8.15 0.48
C ALA A 102 0.40 7.36 0.41
#